data_AF-A0A7W5YT89-F1
#
_entry.id   AF-A0A7W5YT89-F1
#
_cell.length_a   1.000
_cell.length_b   1.000
_cell.length_c   1.000
_cell.angle_alpha   90.00
_cell.angle_beta   90.00
_cell.angle_gamma   90.00
#
_symmetry.space_group_name_H-M   'P 1'
#
loop_
_entity.id
_entity.type
_entity.pdbx_description
1 polymer ?
#
loop_
_entity_poly.entity_id
_entity_poly.type
_entity_poly.pdbx_seq_one_letter_code
_entity_poly.pdbx_strand_id
1 'polypeptide(L)'
;MQEFTIERLGPGDEDRLREIRLHALADAPTAFASTHDKEVAYPRDKWAERLADPDSAWFVAADAGLVCARQEHEGEVHLLSMWVAPRARGTGLAGRLVDEVVAWSKAREAHEIGLWAVDDNLDARALYARKGFLPSGEVMALPSHPELMESRYVLSLVFRTARADDLPAIVALITDDAIAAGPHRRVRRGAPGRLRGHRGRPQQRAHRRRAEGRGRRHDAAHLHPRHLQARRHTPAGGGGQDRRAPARAGLGPQDDGVGARQGQGARLRDGPAHLRQAA
;
A
#
# COMPACT_ATOMS: atom_id res chain seq x y z
N MET A 1 22.43 20.68 -11.23
CA MET A 1 21.63 19.58 -10.67
C MET A 1 20.40 20.22 -10.10
N GLN A 2 19.18 19.85 -10.52
CA GLN A 2 18.00 20.46 -9.91
C GLN A 2 17.88 19.96 -8.48
N GLU A 3 17.77 20.89 -7.53
CA GLU A 3 17.62 20.58 -6.12
C GLU A 3 16.13 20.41 -5.82
N PHE A 4 15.73 19.18 -5.52
CA PHE A 4 14.37 18.88 -5.13
C PHE A 4 14.26 18.92 -3.61
N THR A 5 13.43 19.80 -3.05
CA THR A 5 13.03 19.76 -1.63
C THR A 5 11.82 18.86 -1.49
N ILE A 6 11.85 17.95 -0.52
CA ILE A 6 10.71 17.08 -0.21
C ILE A 6 9.94 17.69 0.96
N GLU A 7 8.63 17.79 0.81
CA GLU A 7 7.71 18.36 1.78
C GLU A 7 6.61 17.35 2.10
N ARG A 8 6.18 17.34 3.37
CA ARG A 8 4.97 16.61 3.77
C ARG A 8 3.76 17.50 3.53
N LEU A 9 2.76 16.97 2.82
CA LEU A 9 1.48 17.66 2.62
C LEU A 9 0.60 17.55 3.87
N GLY A 10 -0.17 18.60 4.13
CA GLY A 10 -1.14 18.66 5.22
C GLY A 10 -2.50 19.21 4.76
N PRO A 11 -3.45 19.41 5.69
CA PRO A 11 -4.72 20.07 5.39
C PRO A 11 -4.49 21.42 4.68
N GLY A 12 -5.19 21.65 3.57
CA GLY A 12 -5.01 22.82 2.69
C GLY A 12 -4.18 22.55 1.43
N ASP A 13 -3.50 21.41 1.32
CA ASP A 13 -2.74 21.01 0.13
C ASP A 13 -3.53 20.12 -0.84
N GLU A 14 -4.87 20.11 -0.77
CA GLU A 14 -5.71 19.15 -1.52
C GLU A 14 -5.48 19.24 -3.04
N ASP A 15 -5.40 20.46 -3.56
CA ASP A 15 -5.21 20.70 -4.98
C ASP A 15 -3.81 20.26 -5.44
N ARG A 16 -2.78 20.49 -4.61
CA ARG A 16 -1.41 20.02 -4.87
C ARG A 16 -1.35 18.50 -4.92
N LEU A 17 -1.96 17.82 -3.94
CA LEU A 17 -2.03 16.37 -3.92
C LEU A 17 -2.78 15.84 -5.15
N ARG A 18 -3.94 16.43 -5.48
CA ARG A 18 -4.75 16.03 -6.62
C ARG A 18 -3.97 16.16 -7.93
N GLU A 19 -3.36 17.31 -8.17
CA GLU A 19 -2.63 17.59 -9.41
C GLU A 19 -1.50 16.60 -9.64
N ILE A 20 -0.59 16.43 -8.67
CA ILE A 20 0.53 15.52 -8.82
C ILE A 20 0.09 14.05 -8.89
N ARG A 21 -0.98 13.68 -8.17
CA ARG A 21 -1.50 12.31 -8.22
C ARG A 21 -2.10 11.97 -9.58
N LEU A 22 -2.85 12.91 -10.17
CA LEU A 22 -3.40 12.72 -11.51
C LEU A 22 -2.30 12.71 -12.57
N HIS A 23 -1.27 13.54 -12.42
CA HIS A 23 -0.09 13.50 -13.29
C HIS A 23 0.60 12.13 -13.21
N ALA A 24 0.84 11.61 -12.01
CA ALA A 24 1.44 10.28 -11.82
C ALA A 24 0.63 9.17 -12.52
N LEU A 25 -0.70 9.18 -12.36
CA LEU A 25 -1.60 8.20 -12.98
C LEU A 25 -1.63 8.30 -14.51
N ALA A 26 -1.50 9.51 -15.06
CA ALA A 26 -1.44 9.72 -16.50
C ALA A 26 -0.09 9.30 -17.11
N ASP A 27 1.01 9.55 -16.39
CA ASP A 27 2.38 9.21 -16.83
C ASP A 27 2.65 7.71 -16.76
N ALA A 28 2.18 7.02 -15.72
CA ALA A 28 2.45 5.61 -15.48
C ALA A 28 1.17 4.82 -15.15
N PRO A 29 0.23 4.67 -16.11
CA PRO A 29 -1.09 4.09 -15.86
C PRO A 29 -1.05 2.64 -15.37
N THR A 30 -0.03 1.89 -15.76
CA THR A 30 0.15 0.47 -15.41
C THR A 30 0.95 0.26 -14.11
N ALA A 31 1.29 1.34 -13.37
CA ALA A 31 2.10 1.25 -12.15
C ALA A 31 1.29 1.39 -10.85
N PHE A 32 -0.03 1.59 -10.94
CA PHE A 32 -0.88 1.86 -9.77
C PHE A 32 -2.14 0.99 -9.77
N ALA A 33 -2.58 0.58 -8.58
CA ALA A 33 -3.85 -0.16 -8.40
C ALA A 33 -5.13 0.66 -8.71
N SER A 34 -4.99 1.92 -9.11
CA SER A 34 -6.09 2.83 -9.45
C SER A 34 -5.78 3.48 -10.80
N THR A 35 -6.77 4.12 -11.43
CA THR A 35 -6.64 4.71 -12.77
C THR A 35 -6.89 6.21 -12.75
N HIS A 36 -6.31 6.93 -13.71
CA HIS A 36 -6.55 8.37 -13.90
C HIS A 36 -8.05 8.67 -14.01
N ASP A 37 -8.77 7.95 -14.89
CA ASP A 37 -10.19 8.16 -15.16
C ASP A 37 -11.08 7.97 -13.92
N LYS A 38 -10.66 7.09 -13.01
CA LYS A 38 -11.34 6.91 -11.72
C LYS A 38 -11.06 8.07 -10.78
N GLU A 39 -9.80 8.47 -10.62
CA GLU A 39 -9.42 9.47 -9.62
C GLU A 39 -9.76 10.91 -10.04
N VAL A 40 -9.85 11.21 -11.34
CA VAL A 40 -10.28 12.54 -11.82
C VAL A 40 -11.72 12.85 -11.41
N ALA A 41 -12.55 11.82 -11.30
CA ALA A 41 -13.95 11.91 -10.89
C ALA A 41 -14.14 12.03 -9.36
N TYR A 42 -13.07 11.93 -8.56
CA TYR A 42 -13.19 12.10 -7.12
C TYR A 42 -13.54 13.55 -6.74
N PRO A 43 -14.49 13.74 -5.81
CA PRO A 43 -14.82 15.06 -5.30
C PRO A 43 -13.63 15.63 -4.51
N ARG A 44 -13.58 16.96 -4.36
CA ARG A 44 -12.52 17.65 -3.59
C ARG A 44 -12.37 17.08 -2.18
N ASP A 45 -13.49 16.80 -1.51
CA ASP A 45 -13.52 16.24 -0.16
C ASP A 45 -12.75 14.93 -0.04
N LYS A 46 -12.64 14.14 -1.12
CA LYS A 46 -11.87 12.90 -1.10
C LYS A 46 -10.37 13.14 -0.90
N TRP A 47 -9.87 14.26 -1.39
CA TRP A 47 -8.47 14.67 -1.25
C TRP A 47 -8.21 15.24 0.15
N ALA A 48 -9.17 15.99 0.69
CA ALA A 48 -9.14 16.45 2.08
C ALA A 48 -9.15 15.26 3.05
N GLU A 49 -10.02 14.26 2.85
CA GLU A 49 -10.04 13.02 3.64
C GLU A 49 -8.67 12.32 3.65
N ARG A 50 -8.00 12.24 2.49
CA ARG A 50 -6.67 11.61 2.38
C ARG A 50 -5.60 12.37 3.16
N LEU A 51 -5.66 13.70 3.19
CA LEU A 51 -4.69 14.53 3.93
C LEU A 51 -5.02 14.61 5.43
N ALA A 52 -6.26 14.33 5.82
CA ALA A 52 -6.71 14.29 7.20
C ALA A 52 -6.52 12.91 7.87
N ASP A 53 -6.22 11.84 7.11
CA ASP A 53 -6.01 10.49 7.65
C ASP A 53 -4.72 10.46 8.51
N PRO A 54 -4.83 10.29 9.85
CA PRO A 54 -3.69 10.33 10.77
C PRO A 54 -2.76 9.13 10.61
N ASP A 55 -3.24 8.06 9.96
CA ASP A 55 -2.49 6.87 9.65
C ASP A 55 -1.81 6.97 8.28
N SER A 56 -1.87 8.13 7.62
CA SER A 56 -1.17 8.37 6.36
C SER A 56 -0.28 9.62 6.38
N ALA A 57 0.71 9.62 5.49
CA ALA A 57 1.52 10.78 5.19
C ALA A 57 1.87 10.83 3.71
N TRP A 58 1.54 11.95 3.09
CA TRP A 58 1.86 12.24 1.70
C TRP A 58 3.08 13.14 1.64
N PHE A 59 4.06 12.76 0.83
CA PHE A 59 5.28 13.53 0.59
C PHE A 59 5.39 13.86 -0.89
N VAL A 60 5.74 15.11 -1.18
CA VAL A 60 5.93 15.59 -2.55
C VAL A 60 7.26 16.32 -2.71
N ALA A 61 7.80 16.26 -3.92
CA ALA A 61 8.92 17.09 -4.33
C ALA A 61 8.45 18.01 -5.46
N ALA A 62 7.90 19.17 -5.10
CA ALA A 62 7.19 20.06 -6.02
C ALA A 62 6.21 19.25 -6.90
N ASP A 63 6.33 19.36 -8.22
CA ASP A 63 5.56 18.61 -9.24
C ASP A 63 6.36 17.41 -9.82
N ALA A 64 7.47 17.03 -9.18
CA ALA A 64 8.46 16.09 -9.71
C ALA A 64 8.47 14.72 -9.02
N GLY A 65 7.86 14.59 -7.84
CA GLY A 65 7.82 13.32 -7.13
C GLY A 65 6.73 13.26 -6.06
N LEU A 66 6.20 12.06 -5.85
CA LEU A 66 5.09 11.76 -4.95
C LEU A 66 5.36 10.41 -4.26
N VAL A 67 5.05 10.31 -2.97
CA VAL A 67 4.91 9.04 -2.27
C VAL A 67 3.92 9.18 -1.11
N CYS A 68 3.27 8.08 -0.76
CA CYS A 68 2.40 7.97 0.42
C CYS A 68 2.93 6.87 1.33
N ALA A 69 3.03 7.14 2.62
CA ALA A 69 3.12 6.12 3.65
C ALA A 69 1.74 5.95 4.28
N ARG A 70 1.30 4.71 4.51
CA ARG A 70 0.04 4.45 5.22
C ARG A 70 0.20 3.29 6.20
N GLN A 71 -0.12 3.52 7.46
CA GLN A 71 -0.20 2.45 8.44
C GLN A 71 -1.52 1.68 8.25
N GLU A 72 -1.45 0.40 7.92
CA GLU A 72 -2.63 -0.46 7.75
C GLU A 72 -2.94 -1.23 9.04
N HIS A 73 -1.90 -1.63 9.76
CA HIS A 73 -1.96 -2.33 11.04
C HIS A 73 -0.93 -1.75 12.02
N GLU A 74 -1.11 -2.03 13.31
CA GLU A 74 -0.14 -1.61 14.32
C GLU A 74 1.24 -2.18 13.99
N GLY A 75 2.22 -1.29 13.84
CA GLY A 75 3.59 -1.66 13.47
C GLY A 75 3.84 -1.95 11.99
N GLU A 76 2.84 -1.95 11.10
CA GLU A 76 2.98 -2.25 9.68
C GLU A 76 2.60 -1.04 8.80
N VAL A 77 3.57 -0.54 8.02
CA VAL A 77 3.37 0.58 7.10
C VAL A 77 3.44 0.10 5.66
N HIS A 78 2.54 0.61 4.83
CA HIS A 78 2.52 0.40 3.39
C HIS A 78 3.08 1.63 2.68
N LEU A 79 4.10 1.45 1.84
CA LEU A 79 4.56 2.46 0.89
C LEU A 79 3.72 2.37 -0.39
N LEU A 80 3.03 3.46 -0.70
CA LEU A 80 2.02 3.55 -1.75
C LEU A 80 2.28 4.76 -2.66
N SER A 81 1.65 4.78 -3.84
CA SER A 81 1.60 5.96 -4.73
C SER A 81 2.97 6.55 -5.09
N MET A 82 4.02 5.72 -5.14
CA MET A 82 5.37 6.14 -5.47
C MET A 82 5.47 6.54 -6.94
N TRP A 83 5.97 7.75 -7.21
CA TRP A 83 6.19 8.23 -8.56
C TRP A 83 7.28 9.31 -8.59
N VAL A 84 8.05 9.32 -9.68
CA VAL A 84 8.97 10.40 -10.02
C VAL A 84 8.78 10.73 -11.49
N ALA A 85 8.60 12.02 -11.75
CA ALA A 85 8.41 12.54 -13.09
C ALA A 85 9.59 12.18 -14.00
N PRO A 86 9.36 11.94 -15.31
CA PRO A 86 10.42 11.55 -16.24
C PRO A 86 11.66 12.46 -16.19
N ARG A 87 11.44 13.77 -16.11
CA ARG A 87 12.49 14.81 -16.04
C ARG A 87 13.36 14.76 -14.77
N ALA A 88 12.91 14.08 -13.72
CA ALA A 88 13.58 13.96 -12.43
C ALA A 88 14.09 12.55 -12.14
N ARG A 89 13.92 11.58 -13.06
CA ARG A 89 14.48 10.23 -12.93
C ARG A 89 16.01 10.25 -13.03
N GLY A 90 16.66 9.27 -12.41
CA GLY A 90 18.14 9.20 -12.38
C GLY A 90 18.83 10.23 -11.48
N THR A 91 18.09 11.11 -10.79
CA THR A 91 18.64 12.15 -9.91
C THR A 91 18.81 11.70 -8.45
N GLY A 92 18.35 10.49 -8.11
CA GLY A 92 18.28 10.01 -6.73
C GLY A 92 17.02 10.43 -5.96
N LEU A 93 16.14 11.26 -6.54
CA LEU A 93 14.90 11.72 -5.89
C LEU A 93 14.03 10.56 -5.38
N ALA A 94 13.90 9.49 -6.17
CA ALA A 94 13.08 8.34 -5.78
C ALA A 94 13.59 7.68 -4.48
N GLY A 95 14.91 7.61 -4.30
CA GLY A 95 15.51 7.07 -3.08
C GLY A 95 15.23 7.97 -1.87
N ARG A 96 15.27 9.28 -2.05
CA ARG A 96 14.99 10.25 -0.97
C ARG A 96 13.53 10.22 -0.53
N LEU A 97 12.58 10.04 -1.47
CA LEU A 97 11.17 9.85 -1.13
C LEU A 97 10.96 8.57 -0.29
N VAL A 98 11.65 7.47 -0.63
CA VAL A 98 11.63 6.25 0.19
C VAL A 98 12.22 6.51 1.58
N ASP A 99 13.26 7.35 1.71
CA ASP A 99 13.82 7.72 3.02
C ASP A 99 12.82 8.46 3.91
N GLU A 100 12.01 9.36 3.35
CA GLU A 100 10.93 10.02 4.11
C GLU A 100 9.90 9.02 4.64
N VAL A 101 9.52 8.03 3.84
CA VAL A 101 8.62 6.96 4.28
C VAL A 101 9.25 6.12 5.40
N VAL A 102 10.54 5.79 5.28
CA VAL A 102 11.27 5.05 6.31
C VAL A 102 11.36 5.86 7.61
N ALA A 103 11.67 7.15 7.52
CA ALA A 103 11.75 8.04 8.68
C ALA A 103 10.39 8.17 9.37
N TRP A 104 9.32 8.38 8.60
CA TRP A 104 7.96 8.44 9.12
C TRP A 104 7.53 7.14 9.80
N SER A 105 7.84 6.00 9.19
CA SER A 105 7.51 4.68 9.74
C SER A 105 8.23 4.42 11.06
N LYS A 106 9.53 4.77 11.16
CA LYS A 106 10.30 4.67 12.41
C LYS A 106 9.75 5.54 13.52
N ALA A 107 9.31 6.76 13.20
CA ALA A 107 8.71 7.67 14.19
C ALA A 107 7.39 7.13 14.77
N ARG A 108 6.77 6.16 14.09
CA ARG A 108 5.57 5.44 14.54
C ARG A 108 5.86 4.06 15.11
N GLU A 109 7.14 3.77 15.38
CA GLU A 109 7.58 2.48 15.93
C GLU A 109 7.18 1.27 15.05
N ALA A 110 7.07 1.50 13.74
CA ALA A 110 6.81 0.43 12.79
C ALA A 110 7.97 -0.58 12.76
N HIS A 111 7.62 -1.86 12.65
CA HIS A 111 8.55 -2.97 12.55
C HIS A 111 8.74 -3.45 11.10
N GLU A 112 7.82 -3.11 10.19
CA GLU A 112 7.88 -3.47 8.77
C GLU A 112 7.34 -2.33 7.89
N ILE A 113 7.94 -2.19 6.69
CA ILE A 113 7.35 -1.47 5.56
C ILE A 113 7.10 -2.44 4.41
N GLY A 114 5.85 -2.63 4.01
CA GLY A 114 5.44 -3.38 2.83
C GLY A 114 5.21 -2.49 1.62
N LEU A 115 5.32 -3.05 0.42
CA LEU A 115 4.86 -2.45 -0.83
C LEU A 115 4.57 -3.51 -1.89
N TRP A 116 3.74 -3.16 -2.87
CA TRP A 116 3.57 -3.93 -4.10
C TRP A 116 4.25 -3.22 -5.27
N ALA A 117 4.97 -3.99 -6.09
CA ALA A 117 5.62 -3.50 -7.29
C ALA A 117 5.25 -4.39 -8.48
N VAL A 118 4.72 -3.77 -9.54
CA VAL A 118 4.45 -4.44 -10.81
C VAL A 118 5.73 -5.07 -11.34
N ASP A 119 5.63 -6.34 -11.76
CA ASP A 119 6.79 -7.16 -12.08
C ASP A 119 7.61 -6.58 -13.25
N ASP A 120 6.93 -5.99 -14.22
CA ASP A 120 7.54 -5.34 -15.39
C ASP A 120 8.18 -3.98 -15.07
N ASN A 121 7.91 -3.41 -13.88
CA ASN A 121 8.51 -2.15 -13.45
C ASN A 121 9.91 -2.39 -12.84
N LEU A 122 10.84 -2.78 -13.71
CA LEU A 122 12.21 -3.16 -13.33
C LEU A 122 12.95 -2.03 -12.60
N ASP A 123 12.70 -0.77 -12.96
CA ASP A 123 13.32 0.39 -12.33
C ASP A 123 12.88 0.56 -10.87
N ALA A 124 11.57 0.42 -10.58
CA ALA A 124 11.04 0.47 -9.22
C ALA A 124 11.56 -0.71 -8.39
N ARG A 125 11.56 -1.93 -8.94
CA ARG A 125 12.09 -3.12 -8.27
C ARG A 125 13.57 -2.96 -7.91
N ALA A 126 14.38 -2.46 -8.86
CA ALA A 126 15.79 -2.19 -8.61
C ALA A 126 15.99 -1.09 -7.55
N LEU A 127 15.15 -0.06 -7.52
CA LEU A 127 15.15 0.95 -6.46
C LEU A 127 14.86 0.32 -5.09
N TYR A 128 13.79 -0.47 -4.96
CA TYR A 128 13.40 -1.08 -3.70
C TYR A 128 14.46 -2.05 -3.19
N ALA A 129 15.03 -2.88 -4.07
CA ALA A 129 16.14 -3.76 -3.73
C ALA A 129 17.36 -2.98 -3.20
N ARG A 130 17.75 -1.87 -3.85
CA ARG A 130 18.84 -1.00 -3.36
C ARG A 130 18.53 -0.35 -2.00
N LYS A 131 17.25 -0.17 -1.67
CA LYS A 131 16.79 0.34 -0.38
C LYS A 131 16.63 -0.74 0.70
N GLY A 132 16.98 -1.99 0.39
CA GLY A 132 16.96 -3.10 1.34
C GLY A 132 15.61 -3.83 1.42
N PHE A 133 14.66 -3.50 0.55
CA PHE A 133 13.42 -4.27 0.44
C PHE A 133 13.70 -5.63 -0.20
N LEU A 134 13.11 -6.68 0.36
CA LEU A 134 13.23 -8.06 -0.10
C LEU A 134 11.85 -8.57 -0.56
N PRO A 135 11.78 -9.41 -1.61
CA PRO A 135 10.51 -10.01 -2.01
C PRO A 135 9.98 -10.91 -0.88
N SER A 136 8.70 -10.80 -0.55
CA SER A 136 8.06 -11.69 0.44
C SER A 136 7.67 -13.05 -0.17
N GLY A 137 7.63 -13.13 -1.50
CA GLY A 137 7.15 -14.28 -2.26
C GLY A 137 5.65 -14.23 -2.56
N GLU A 138 4.93 -13.24 -2.03
CA GLU A 138 3.53 -13.00 -2.38
C GLU A 138 3.42 -12.27 -3.73
N VAL A 139 2.47 -12.71 -4.53
CA VAL A 139 2.17 -12.18 -5.86
C VAL A 139 0.66 -12.01 -6.02
N MET A 140 0.24 -10.98 -6.73
CA MET A 140 -1.16 -10.77 -7.09
C MET A 140 -1.29 -10.07 -8.45
N ALA A 141 -2.49 -10.10 -9.00
CA ALA A 141 -2.81 -9.30 -10.18
C ALA A 141 -2.98 -7.83 -9.79
N LEU A 142 -2.44 -6.92 -10.60
CA LEU A 142 -2.62 -5.49 -10.42
C LEU A 142 -4.12 -5.15 -10.57
N PRO A 143 -4.79 -4.55 -9.57
CA PRO A 143 -6.24 -4.35 -9.63
C PRO A 143 -6.75 -3.50 -10.79
N SER A 144 -5.93 -2.57 -11.31
CA SER A 144 -6.28 -1.71 -12.45
C SER A 144 -6.03 -2.37 -13.80
N HIS A 145 -5.12 -3.34 -13.88
CA HIS A 145 -4.70 -4.06 -15.08
C HIS A 145 -4.46 -5.54 -14.70
N PRO A 146 -5.52 -6.36 -14.59
CA PRO A 146 -5.42 -7.72 -14.06
C PRO A 146 -4.53 -8.67 -14.88
N GLU A 147 -4.16 -8.29 -16.09
CA GLU A 147 -3.18 -8.96 -16.93
C GLU A 147 -1.73 -8.79 -16.46
N LEU A 148 -1.45 -7.78 -15.63
CA LEU A 148 -0.13 -7.50 -15.06
C LEU A 148 -0.05 -8.04 -13.63
N MET A 149 1.07 -8.70 -13.30
CA MET A 149 1.35 -9.18 -11.94
C MET A 149 2.16 -8.15 -11.16
N GLU A 150 1.95 -8.12 -9.85
CA GLU A 150 2.77 -7.40 -8.90
C GLU A 150 3.24 -8.32 -7.76
N SER A 151 4.50 -8.13 -7.36
CA SER A 151 5.13 -8.85 -6.26
C SER A 151 5.20 -7.96 -5.02
N ARG A 152 4.95 -8.53 -3.85
CA ARG A 152 5.13 -7.82 -2.58
C ARG A 152 6.60 -7.82 -2.18
N TYR A 153 7.06 -6.66 -1.72
CA TYR A 153 8.36 -6.48 -1.10
C TYR A 153 8.20 -5.94 0.32
N VAL A 154 9.11 -6.33 1.20
CA VAL A 154 9.12 -5.96 2.61
C VAL A 154 10.49 -5.45 3.03
N LEU A 155 10.49 -4.39 3.85
CA LEU A 155 11.65 -3.89 4.55
C LEU A 155 11.39 -4.02 6.05
N SER A 156 12.15 -4.89 6.71
CA SER A 156 12.09 -4.99 8.17
C SER A 156 12.83 -3.82 8.83
N LEU A 157 12.19 -3.20 9.81
CA LEU A 157 12.74 -2.14 10.65
C LEU A 157 13.18 -2.66 12.03
N VAL A 158 12.90 -3.93 12.36
CA VAL A 158 13.29 -4.59 13.62
C VAL A 158 14.80 -4.79 13.69
N PHE A 159 15.45 -4.95 12.55
CA PHE A 159 16.90 -5.08 12.50
C PHE A 159 17.54 -3.70 12.59
N ARG A 160 17.88 -3.30 13.82
CA ARG A 160 19.09 -2.48 14.01
C ARG A 160 20.22 -3.23 13.29
N THR A 161 21.13 -2.52 12.64
CA THR A 161 22.47 -3.07 12.41
C THR A 161 22.91 -3.66 13.75
N ALA A 162 23.06 -4.98 13.83
CA ALA A 162 23.52 -5.62 15.05
C ALA A 162 24.82 -4.90 15.43
N ARG A 163 24.81 -4.19 16.55
CA ARG A 163 26.06 -3.74 17.14
C ARG A 163 26.82 -4.99 17.51
N ALA A 164 28.15 -4.91 17.59
CA ALA A 164 28.94 -6.06 18.05
C ALA A 164 28.41 -6.62 19.40
N ASP A 165 27.80 -5.75 20.20
CA ASP A 165 27.20 -6.08 21.49
C ASP A 165 25.86 -6.85 21.40
N ASP A 166 25.18 -6.85 20.25
CA ASP A 166 23.93 -7.58 20.02
C ASP A 166 24.19 -9.05 19.63
N LEU A 167 25.43 -9.38 19.21
CA LEU A 167 25.82 -10.72 18.75
C LEU A 167 25.61 -11.82 19.80
N PRO A 168 25.91 -11.65 21.10
CA PRO A 168 25.69 -12.72 22.08
C PRO A 168 24.21 -13.11 22.22
N ALA A 169 23.29 -12.15 22.12
CA ALA A 169 21.86 -12.41 22.19
C ALA A 169 21.33 -13.09 20.91
N ILE A 170 21.83 -12.66 19.74
CA ILE A 170 21.50 -13.28 18.45
C ILE A 170 22.05 -14.71 18.40
N VAL A 171 23.29 -14.94 18.84
CA VAL A 171 23.91 -16.27 18.88
C VAL A 171 23.16 -17.17 19.86
N ALA A 172 22.82 -16.70 21.07
CA ALA A 172 22.05 -17.47 22.04
C ALA A 172 20.69 -17.93 21.47
N LEU A 173 19.98 -17.03 20.80
CA LEU A 173 18.71 -17.31 20.13
C LEU A 173 18.83 -18.39 19.04
N ILE A 174 19.98 -18.44 18.33
CA ILE A 174 20.25 -19.42 17.28
C ILE A 174 20.74 -20.75 17.87
N THR A 175 21.47 -20.73 18.99
CA THR A 175 22.06 -21.93 19.58
C THR A 175 21.13 -22.70 20.51
N ASP A 176 20.02 -22.10 20.96
CA ASP A 176 19.08 -22.76 21.88
C ASP A 176 18.09 -23.72 21.18
N ASP A 177 18.06 -23.79 19.86
CA ASP A 177 17.36 -24.84 19.12
C ASP A 177 18.28 -25.56 18.11
N ALA A 178 18.49 -26.85 18.38
CA ALA A 178 19.20 -27.84 17.55
C ALA A 178 20.74 -27.78 17.53
N ILE A 179 21.39 -28.37 18.54
CA ILE A 179 22.07 -29.69 18.46
C ILE A 179 22.40 -30.12 19.89
N ALA A 180 21.47 -30.80 20.55
CA ALA A 180 21.77 -31.58 21.75
C ALA A 180 20.81 -32.77 21.90
N ALA A 181 21.10 -33.89 21.21
CA ALA A 181 20.55 -35.20 21.57
C ALA A 181 21.38 -36.41 21.07
N GLY A 182 22.64 -36.52 21.53
CA GLY A 182 23.38 -37.76 21.90
C GLY A 182 23.61 -38.93 20.89
N PRO A 183 24.39 -39.97 21.25
CA PRO A 183 24.96 -40.26 22.57
C PRO A 183 26.50 -40.50 22.58
N HIS A 184 27.23 -39.82 23.46
CA HIS A 184 28.60 -40.22 23.81
C HIS A 184 28.61 -41.27 24.93
N ARG A 185 29.18 -42.42 24.59
CA ARG A 185 29.46 -43.57 25.45
C ARG A 185 30.51 -43.16 26.51
N ARG A 186 30.11 -43.02 27.76
CA ARG A 186 31.04 -42.82 28.90
C ARG A 186 31.82 -44.11 29.16
N VAL A 187 33.12 -44.10 28.83
CA VAL A 187 34.09 -45.09 29.33
C VAL A 187 34.43 -44.68 30.76
N ARG A 188 34.03 -45.50 31.74
CA ARG A 188 34.40 -45.33 33.14
C ARG A 188 35.50 -46.35 33.46
N ARG A 189 36.73 -45.86 33.66
CA ARG A 189 37.87 -46.65 34.13
C ARG A 189 37.77 -46.76 35.66
N GLY A 190 37.72 -47.98 36.19
CA GLY A 190 37.76 -48.25 37.62
C GLY A 190 38.28 -49.66 37.88
N ALA A 191 39.19 -49.79 38.84
CA ALA A 191 39.67 -51.05 39.40
C ALA A 191 39.97 -50.83 40.90
N PRO A 192 40.05 -51.87 41.75
CA PRO A 192 39.28 -53.11 41.73
C PRO A 192 38.64 -53.40 43.12
N GLY A 193 37.53 -54.14 43.13
CA GLY A 193 36.86 -54.60 44.35
C GLY A 193 36.09 -55.90 44.08
N ARG A 194 36.27 -56.87 44.97
CA ARG A 194 36.08 -58.32 44.80
C ARG A 194 34.61 -58.83 44.83
N LEU A 195 34.44 -59.96 44.14
CA LEU A 195 33.64 -61.18 44.44
C LEU A 195 32.11 -61.25 44.17
N ARG A 196 31.78 -62.32 43.41
CA ARG A 196 30.60 -63.22 43.43
C ARG A 196 29.22 -62.57 43.16
N GLY A 197 28.30 -63.11 42.40
CA GLY A 197 28.10 -64.41 41.76
C GLY A 197 26.59 -64.54 41.45
N HIS A 198 26.25 -65.40 40.48
CA HIS A 198 24.91 -65.92 40.17
C HIS A 198 23.90 -65.12 39.32
N ARG A 199 23.88 -65.51 38.03
CA ARG A 199 22.78 -66.08 37.22
C ARG A 199 21.32 -65.72 37.57
N GLY A 200 20.62 -65.18 36.56
CA GLY A 200 19.16 -65.27 36.40
C GLY A 200 18.65 -64.56 35.13
N ARG A 201 18.46 -65.31 34.03
CA ARG A 201 17.45 -65.01 32.97
C ARG A 201 16.10 -65.64 33.42
N PRO A 202 14.95 -65.54 32.72
CA PRO A 202 14.51 -64.77 31.51
C PRO A 202 13.16 -64.04 31.78
N GLN A 203 12.48 -63.29 30.90
CA GLN A 203 11.57 -63.66 29.78
C GLN A 203 10.77 -62.36 29.41
N GLN A 204 10.71 -61.94 28.13
CA GLN A 204 9.63 -62.11 27.13
C GLN A 204 8.53 -61.01 27.05
N ARG A 205 8.14 -60.76 25.79
CA ARG A 205 6.92 -60.13 25.20
C ARG A 205 6.98 -58.60 25.05
N ALA A 206 7.18 -58.09 23.83
CA ALA A 206 6.28 -58.02 22.66
C ALA A 206 5.18 -56.95 22.81
N HIS A 207 5.23 -55.89 21.98
CA HIS A 207 4.24 -55.67 20.92
C HIS A 207 4.52 -54.39 20.09
N ARG A 208 4.49 -54.61 18.77
CA ARG A 208 3.86 -53.83 17.68
C ARG A 208 4.11 -52.31 17.56
N ARG A 209 4.83 -52.02 16.47
CA ARG A 209 4.79 -50.80 15.66
C ARG A 209 3.39 -50.56 15.08
N ARG A 210 2.97 -49.29 15.00
CA ARG A 210 2.18 -48.75 13.91
C ARG A 210 2.59 -47.30 13.67
N ALA A 211 2.92 -47.01 12.42
CA ALA A 211 3.22 -45.71 11.88
C ALA A 211 1.91 -45.10 11.35
N GLU A 212 1.68 -43.81 11.60
CA GLU A 212 0.76 -43.00 10.81
C GLU A 212 1.43 -41.67 10.51
N GLY A 213 1.74 -41.46 9.23
CA GLY A 213 2.00 -40.15 8.66
C GLY A 213 0.68 -39.57 8.15
N ARG A 214 0.45 -38.28 8.39
CA ARG A 214 -0.53 -37.47 7.65
C ARG A 214 0.07 -36.09 7.43
N GLY A 215 0.33 -35.78 6.17
CA GLY A 215 0.72 -34.45 5.70
C GLY A 215 -0.42 -33.46 5.89
N ARG A 216 -0.07 -32.24 6.30
CA ARG A 216 -0.97 -31.10 6.33
C ARG A 216 -0.77 -30.30 5.04
N ARG A 217 -1.85 -30.24 4.26
CA ARG A 217 -2.08 -29.21 3.25
C ARG A 217 -2.44 -27.93 4.00
N HIS A 218 -1.77 -26.82 3.72
CA HIS A 218 -2.19 -25.50 4.18
C HIS A 218 -2.91 -24.80 3.02
N ASP A 219 -4.21 -24.58 3.23
CA ASP A 219 -5.06 -23.78 2.36
C ASP A 219 -4.65 -22.30 2.48
N ALA A 220 -4.37 -21.68 1.32
CA ALA A 220 -4.10 -20.26 1.20
C ALA A 220 -5.42 -19.47 1.30
N ALA A 221 -5.64 -18.82 2.44
CA ALA A 221 -6.75 -17.90 2.64
C ALA A 221 -6.56 -16.64 1.80
N HIS A 222 -7.51 -16.39 0.90
CA HIS A 222 -7.61 -15.20 0.07
C HIS A 222 -7.80 -13.95 0.94
N LEU A 223 -6.90 -12.97 0.81
CA LEU A 223 -7.12 -11.61 1.30
C LEU A 223 -7.75 -10.79 0.16
N HIS A 224 -9.05 -10.53 0.29
CA HIS A 224 -9.76 -9.52 -0.49
C HIS A 224 -9.98 -8.28 0.39
N PRO A 225 -9.68 -7.07 -0.08
CA PRO A 225 -10.08 -5.86 0.62
C PRO A 225 -11.59 -5.69 0.47
N ARG A 226 -12.33 -5.90 1.57
CA ARG A 226 -13.79 -5.79 1.60
C ARG A 226 -14.22 -4.61 2.46
N HIS A 227 -14.99 -3.73 1.81
CA HIS A 227 -16.00 -2.79 2.30
C HIS A 227 -15.62 -1.33 2.58
N LEU A 228 -16.11 -0.45 1.69
CA LEU A 228 -16.76 0.80 2.06
C LEU A 228 -18.24 0.68 1.65
N GLN A 229 -19.12 0.31 2.59
CA GLN A 229 -20.57 0.50 2.45
C GLN A 229 -20.98 1.66 3.34
N ALA A 230 -21.47 2.72 2.70
CA ALA A 230 -22.04 3.89 3.34
C ALA A 230 -23.23 3.51 4.21
N ARG A 231 -23.16 3.84 5.50
CA ARG A 231 -24.33 3.85 6.38
C ARG A 231 -25.23 5.01 5.95
N ARG A 232 -26.44 4.68 5.48
CA ARG A 232 -27.53 5.64 5.30
C ARG A 232 -27.95 6.14 6.69
N HIS A 233 -27.74 7.42 6.97
CA HIS A 233 -28.38 8.11 8.08
C HIS A 233 -29.79 8.53 7.65
N THR A 234 -30.78 8.02 8.37
CA THR A 234 -32.18 8.48 8.38
C THR A 234 -32.25 9.82 9.12
N PRO A 235 -32.95 10.85 8.62
CA PRO A 235 -33.30 11.99 9.46
C PRO A 235 -34.61 11.72 10.21
N ALA A 236 -34.57 11.99 11.52
CA ALA A 236 -35.75 12.12 12.36
C ALA A 236 -36.52 13.38 11.98
N GLY A 237 -37.82 13.24 11.71
CA GLY A 237 -38.75 14.35 11.52
C GLY A 237 -39.89 14.21 12.51
N GLY A 238 -39.98 15.14 13.47
CA GLY A 238 -41.10 15.29 14.39
C GLY A 238 -41.33 16.77 14.70
N GLY A 239 -42.59 17.19 14.67
CA GLY A 239 -43.03 18.50 15.17
C GLY A 239 -43.79 19.33 14.14
N GLY A 240 -45.11 19.13 14.08
CA GLY A 240 -46.00 19.84 13.17
C GLY A 240 -46.33 21.27 13.57
N GLN A 241 -47.04 21.96 12.66
CA GLN A 241 -48.06 22.93 13.02
C GLN A 241 -49.11 23.03 11.90
N ASP A 242 -50.31 23.29 12.37
CA ASP A 242 -51.60 23.10 11.76
C ASP A 242 -52.12 24.41 11.11
N ARG A 243 -53.13 24.26 10.25
CA ARG A 243 -54.17 25.25 9.86
C ARG A 243 -54.07 26.07 8.55
N ARG A 244 -55.05 25.72 7.70
CA ARG A 244 -56.04 26.58 7.01
C ARG A 244 -55.65 27.29 5.71
N ALA A 245 -56.17 26.75 4.61
CA ALA A 245 -56.66 27.48 3.44
C ALA A 245 -57.97 28.25 3.79
N PRO A 246 -58.48 29.24 3.01
CA PRO A 246 -58.91 29.02 1.62
C PRO A 246 -58.78 30.20 0.62
N ALA A 247 -59.11 29.88 -0.65
CA ALA A 247 -59.81 30.69 -1.67
C ALA A 247 -59.04 31.36 -2.83
N ARG A 248 -59.19 30.71 -4.01
CA ARG A 248 -59.67 31.17 -5.34
C ARG A 248 -59.23 32.52 -5.97
N ALA A 249 -58.83 32.38 -7.25
CA ALA A 249 -58.97 33.23 -8.46
C ALA A 249 -57.58 33.40 -9.11
N GLY A 250 -57.30 33.03 -10.36
CA GLY A 250 -58.10 33.07 -11.58
C GLY A 250 -57.40 34.04 -12.53
N LEU A 251 -56.87 33.54 -13.66
CA LEU A 251 -56.57 34.19 -14.96
C LEU A 251 -55.26 33.66 -15.58
N GLY A 252 -55.40 32.85 -16.63
CA GLY A 252 -54.39 32.74 -17.71
C GLY A 252 -54.48 33.95 -18.67
N PRO A 253 -53.89 33.91 -19.88
CA PRO A 253 -53.47 32.73 -20.64
C PRO A 253 -52.03 32.78 -21.22
N GLN A 254 -51.56 31.62 -21.65
CA GLN A 254 -50.61 31.46 -22.75
C GLN A 254 -51.42 31.15 -24.01
N ASP A 255 -51.09 31.76 -25.14
CA ASP A 255 -51.29 31.12 -26.45
C ASP A 255 -50.29 31.66 -27.48
N ASP A 256 -49.86 30.74 -28.33
CA ASP A 256 -48.88 30.85 -29.40
C ASP A 256 -49.42 31.58 -30.64
N GLY A 257 -48.54 32.11 -31.50
CA GLY A 257 -48.96 32.37 -32.89
C GLY A 257 -48.14 33.32 -33.77
N VAL A 258 -47.13 32.77 -34.46
CA VAL A 258 -46.83 32.91 -35.92
C VAL A 258 -46.54 34.30 -36.54
N GLY A 259 -45.40 34.39 -37.25
CA GLY A 259 -45.17 35.30 -38.38
C GLY A 259 -43.67 35.61 -38.61
N ALA A 260 -42.90 34.76 -39.30
CA ALA A 260 -42.67 34.74 -40.76
C ALA A 260 -41.97 35.99 -41.37
N ARG A 261 -40.98 35.69 -42.24
CA ARG A 261 -40.30 36.52 -43.29
C ARG A 261 -38.95 37.13 -42.90
N GLN A 262 -37.83 36.60 -43.42
CA GLN A 262 -37.20 36.77 -44.76
C GLN A 262 -36.29 38.02 -44.83
N GLY A 263 -35.07 37.82 -45.36
CA GLY A 263 -34.14 38.85 -45.80
C GLY A 263 -32.70 38.55 -45.37
N GLN A 264 -31.95 37.67 -46.06
CA GLN A 264 -31.06 37.97 -47.21
C GLN A 264 -29.84 38.85 -46.92
N GLY A 265 -28.67 38.32 -47.30
CA GLY A 265 -27.46 39.06 -47.67
C GLY A 265 -26.58 39.47 -46.48
N ALA A 266 -25.26 39.33 -46.47
CA ALA A 266 -24.33 39.20 -47.58
C ALA A 266 -23.05 38.47 -47.15
N ARG A 267 -22.41 37.89 -48.16
CA ARG A 267 -21.13 37.20 -48.14
C ARG A 267 -19.95 38.20 -48.11
N LEU A 268 -18.74 37.62 -48.01
CA LEU A 268 -17.41 38.12 -48.42
C LEU A 268 -16.72 38.98 -47.34
N ARG A 269 -15.44 38.78 -46.96
CA ARG A 269 -14.25 38.32 -47.71
C ARG A 269 -13.09 38.01 -46.75
N ASP A 270 -12.15 37.21 -47.24
CA ASP A 270 -10.67 37.22 -47.08
C ASP A 270 -10.00 37.19 -45.70
N GLY A 271 -9.07 36.23 -45.52
CA GLY A 271 -8.09 36.14 -44.41
C GLY A 271 -6.91 37.12 -44.57
N PRO A 272 -5.66 36.83 -44.12
CA PRO A 272 -5.14 35.76 -43.26
C PRO A 272 -4.25 36.28 -42.09
N ALA A 273 -3.67 35.33 -41.33
CA ALA A 273 -2.41 35.40 -40.56
C ALA A 273 -2.32 36.35 -39.34
N HIS A 274 -1.87 35.81 -38.19
CA HIS A 274 -0.67 36.30 -37.49
C HIS A 274 -0.21 35.32 -36.38
N LEU A 275 1.09 35.04 -36.44
CA LEU A 275 1.95 34.49 -35.39
C LEU A 275 1.93 35.31 -34.08
N ARG A 276 2.14 34.62 -32.95
CA ARG A 276 2.99 34.97 -31.75
C ARG A 276 2.70 33.89 -30.67
N GLN A 277 3.57 32.93 -30.38
CA GLN A 277 4.79 32.98 -29.57
C GLN A 277 4.64 33.63 -28.16
N ALA A 278 5.07 32.85 -27.17
CA ALA A 278 5.49 33.16 -25.80
C ALA A 278 4.39 33.40 -24.72
N ALA A 279 4.14 32.36 -23.91
CA ALA A 279 4.63 32.25 -22.53
C ALA A 279 4.55 30.78 -22.08
#